data_AF-A0A966D195-F1
#
_entry.id   AF-A0A966D195-F1
#
_cell.length_a   1.000
_cell.length_b   1.000
_cell.length_c   1.000
_cell.angle_alpha   90.00
_cell.angle_beta   90.00
_cell.angle_gamma   90.00
#
_symmetry.space_group_name_H-M   'P 1'
#
loop_
_entity.id
_entity.type
_entity.pdbx_description
1 polymer ?
#
loop_
_entity_poly.entity_id
_entity_poly.type
_entity_poly.pdbx_seq_one_letter_code
_entity_poly.pdbx_strand_id
1 'polypeptide(L)'
;MILTIMVLSLLSVFLGRHGMQPSAPQISAMPQSLPWITLFAIFFPAVTGFEAGVAMSGDLKDARKAIPMGTIMAILVALVIYVALTFFFVYTVDGDKLVNDPNVLFNIALVPQLVMAGVLGATLSSALGSILGAPRILQAVANDRIAPAFLGKGFGASKEPRNALIFTYLIAQAGILIGELNAIARVVTIFFIITYGFLNITYTIESWASSDFRPSFKIPRVVSIIGALACIILMILLDIMALGIAAVLLVSLFLYLRKKELNLSSGDSRSSVWLSLVKTGLMKLAKSEDNTRNWRPNIIVFSGGVRKRPYLAQLAMDLVGKLGIFTNFELVTKAKPSNPDGEMEGKQQEPDALMENLPIGSTAETVFEQLDNSKGIITRKHKCNNI
;
A
#
# COMPACT_ATOMS: atom_id res chain seq x y z
N MET A 1 -24.57 9.23 21.11
CA MET A 1 -25.55 10.29 20.81
C MET A 1 -25.87 10.37 19.32
N ILE A 2 -24.89 10.66 18.44
CA ILE A 2 -25.13 10.79 16.98
C ILE A 2 -25.70 9.51 16.37
N LEU A 3 -25.09 8.34 16.68
CA LEU A 3 -25.60 7.05 16.20
C LEU A 3 -27.06 6.80 16.61
N THR A 4 -27.43 7.17 17.83
CA THR A 4 -28.80 7.04 18.34
C THR A 4 -29.77 7.89 17.52
N ILE A 5 -29.40 9.14 17.20
CA ILE A 5 -30.21 10.03 16.37
C ILE A 5 -30.33 9.48 14.94
N MET A 6 -29.26 8.89 14.39
CA MET A 6 -29.31 8.25 13.07
C MET A 6 -30.23 7.03 13.05
N VAL A 7 -30.17 6.17 14.07
CA VAL A 7 -31.08 5.01 14.18
C VAL A 7 -32.53 5.47 14.31
N LEU A 8 -32.79 6.47 15.15
CA LEU A 8 -34.13 7.05 15.29
C LEU A 8 -34.63 7.69 13.98
N SER A 9 -33.76 8.39 13.25
CA SER A 9 -34.06 8.93 11.92
C SER A 9 -34.47 7.83 10.95
N LEU A 10 -33.70 6.74 10.87
CA LEU A 10 -34.04 5.59 10.01
C LEU A 10 -35.36 4.95 10.42
N LEU A 11 -35.60 4.74 11.72
CA LEU A 11 -36.88 4.22 12.21
C LEU A 11 -38.06 5.12 11.85
N SER A 12 -37.87 6.45 11.92
CA SER A 12 -38.87 7.43 11.50
C SER A 12 -39.22 7.30 10.01
N VAL A 13 -38.22 7.04 9.17
CA VAL A 13 -38.44 6.79 7.73
C VAL A 13 -39.17 5.47 7.50
N PHE A 14 -38.73 4.38 8.13
CA PHE A 14 -39.34 3.05 7.94
C PHE A 14 -40.76 2.93 8.50
N LEU A 15 -41.09 3.64 9.58
CA LEU A 15 -42.42 3.62 10.22
C LEU A 15 -43.34 4.75 9.73
N GLY A 16 -42.88 5.54 8.77
CA GLY A 16 -43.62 6.64 8.15
C GLY A 16 -44.84 6.18 7.36
N ARG A 17 -45.80 7.09 7.12
CA ARG A 17 -47.04 6.77 6.39
C ARG A 17 -46.93 7.10 4.90
N HIS A 18 -47.31 6.15 4.07
CA HIS A 18 -47.13 6.20 2.61
C HIS A 18 -48.40 6.66 1.88
N GLY A 19 -48.61 7.98 1.82
CA GLY A 19 -49.55 8.60 0.87
C GLY A 19 -48.98 8.74 -0.56
N MET A 20 -47.81 8.15 -0.81
CA MET A 20 -47.06 8.25 -2.06
C MET A 20 -46.80 6.88 -2.69
N GLN A 21 -47.64 5.89 -2.39
CA GLN A 21 -47.46 4.54 -2.90
C GLN A 21 -47.54 4.52 -4.44
N PRO A 22 -46.58 3.85 -5.10
CA PRO A 22 -46.62 3.70 -6.54
C PRO A 22 -47.78 2.77 -6.94
N SER A 23 -48.39 3.00 -8.10
CA SER A 23 -49.45 2.12 -8.63
C SER A 23 -48.92 0.72 -9.01
N ALA A 24 -47.63 0.60 -9.26
CA ALA A 24 -46.89 -0.66 -9.39
C ALA A 24 -45.42 -0.42 -9.01
N PRO A 25 -44.70 -1.40 -8.43
CA PRO A 25 -43.30 -1.25 -8.09
C PRO A 25 -42.45 -0.96 -9.34
N GLN A 26 -41.80 0.20 -9.39
CA GLN A 26 -40.99 0.63 -10.52
C GLN A 26 -39.56 0.08 -10.39
N ILE A 27 -39.32 -1.08 -11.00
CA ILE A 27 -38.00 -1.75 -11.01
C ILE A 27 -37.21 -1.37 -12.28
N SER A 28 -37.88 -0.87 -13.32
CA SER A 28 -37.27 -0.46 -14.58
C SER A 28 -36.64 0.93 -14.51
N ALA A 29 -35.54 1.12 -15.24
CA ALA A 29 -34.91 2.42 -15.40
C ALA A 29 -35.89 3.45 -16.00
N MET A 30 -35.85 4.67 -15.47
CA MET A 30 -36.69 5.76 -15.96
C MET A 30 -36.12 6.35 -17.26
N PRO A 31 -36.97 6.81 -18.20
CA PRO A 31 -36.53 7.33 -19.51
C PRO A 31 -35.54 8.51 -19.43
N GLN A 32 -35.54 9.28 -18.33
CA GLN A 32 -34.67 10.45 -18.11
C GLN A 32 -33.53 10.19 -17.11
N SER A 33 -33.23 8.93 -16.77
CA SER A 33 -32.18 8.64 -15.80
C SER A 33 -30.79 9.00 -16.32
N LEU A 34 -29.95 9.59 -15.45
CA LEU A 34 -28.52 9.73 -15.71
C LEU A 34 -27.89 8.36 -16.01
N PRO A 35 -26.80 8.31 -16.80
CA PRO A 35 -26.05 7.08 -17.01
C PRO A 35 -25.67 6.44 -15.68
N TRP A 36 -25.76 5.11 -15.59
CA TRP A 36 -25.51 4.39 -14.35
C TRP A 36 -24.14 4.72 -13.73
N ILE A 37 -23.13 4.98 -14.57
CA ILE A 37 -21.77 5.31 -14.11
C ILE A 37 -21.71 6.69 -13.44
N THR A 38 -22.53 7.63 -13.90
CA THR A 38 -22.67 8.95 -13.27
C THR A 38 -23.39 8.82 -11.93
N LEU A 39 -24.45 8.02 -11.86
CA LEU A 39 -25.15 7.74 -10.59
C LEU A 39 -24.22 7.03 -9.60
N PHE A 40 -23.43 6.05 -10.07
CA PHE A 40 -22.40 5.41 -9.28
C PHE A 40 -21.41 6.44 -8.73
N ALA A 41 -20.94 7.38 -9.57
CA ALA A 41 -19.99 8.41 -9.14
C ALA A 41 -20.54 9.36 -8.08
N ILE A 42 -21.85 9.64 -8.13
CA ILE A 42 -22.54 10.48 -7.13
C ILE A 42 -22.79 9.71 -5.84
N PHE A 43 -23.11 8.41 -5.95
CA PHE A 43 -23.40 7.55 -4.79
C PHE A 43 -22.15 7.05 -4.07
N PHE A 44 -21.05 6.80 -4.79
CA PHE A 44 -19.84 6.18 -4.25
C PHE A 44 -19.28 6.84 -2.98
N PRO A 45 -19.28 8.18 -2.81
CA PRO A 45 -18.82 8.81 -1.57
C PRO A 45 -19.61 8.34 -0.34
N ALA A 46 -20.86 7.91 -0.49
CA ALA A 46 -21.68 7.39 0.61
C ALA A 46 -21.14 6.07 1.19
N VAL A 47 -20.42 5.26 0.39
CA VAL A 47 -19.81 4.00 0.85
C VAL A 47 -18.33 4.15 1.23
N THR A 48 -17.79 5.37 1.20
CA THR A 48 -16.43 5.68 1.64
C THR A 48 -16.36 5.89 3.16
N GLY A 49 -15.18 6.28 3.68
CA GLY A 49 -15.03 6.70 5.07
C GLY A 49 -14.63 5.59 6.05
N PHE A 50 -14.48 4.35 5.59
CA PHE A 50 -13.96 3.27 6.44
C PHE A 50 -12.52 3.53 6.93
N GLU A 51 -11.79 4.41 6.23
CA GLU A 51 -10.43 4.86 6.58
C GLU A 51 -10.42 5.82 7.79
N ALA A 52 -11.56 6.42 8.16
CA ALA A 52 -11.63 7.29 9.34
C ALA A 52 -11.23 6.54 10.62
N GLY A 53 -11.58 5.25 10.72
CA GLY A 53 -11.15 4.39 11.82
C GLY A 53 -9.66 4.09 11.82
N VAL A 54 -9.02 4.09 10.64
CA VAL A 54 -7.57 3.91 10.49
C VAL A 54 -6.83 5.20 10.84
N ALA A 55 -7.35 6.37 10.45
CA ALA A 55 -6.74 7.66 10.74
C ALA A 55 -6.62 7.97 12.25
N MET A 56 -7.45 7.32 13.08
CA MET A 56 -7.40 7.42 14.55
C MET A 56 -6.82 6.18 15.22
N SER A 57 -6.05 5.35 14.49
CA SER A 57 -5.49 4.10 15.00
C SER A 57 -4.60 4.26 16.23
N GLY A 58 -3.91 5.41 16.34
CA GLY A 58 -3.03 5.73 17.47
C GLY A 58 -3.75 5.92 18.81
N ASP A 59 -5.06 6.19 18.77
CA ASP A 59 -5.89 6.43 19.95
C ASP A 59 -6.65 5.16 20.40
N LEU A 60 -6.49 4.04 19.70
CA LEU A 60 -7.16 2.78 20.00
C LEU A 60 -6.41 1.93 21.04
N LYS A 61 -7.13 1.37 22.01
CA LYS A 61 -6.57 0.45 23.03
C LYS A 61 -5.91 -0.80 22.41
N ASP A 62 -6.52 -1.38 21.38
CA ASP A 62 -5.97 -2.50 20.61
C ASP A 62 -6.31 -2.31 19.12
N ALA A 63 -5.49 -1.52 18.43
CA ALA A 63 -5.68 -1.20 17.00
C ALA A 63 -5.67 -2.46 16.11
N ARG A 64 -4.91 -3.50 16.49
CA ARG A 64 -4.73 -4.71 15.69
C ARG A 64 -6.02 -5.51 15.53
N LYS A 65 -6.86 -5.53 16.57
CA LYS A 65 -8.17 -6.20 16.54
C LYS A 65 -9.32 -5.26 16.19
N ALA A 66 -9.28 -4.03 16.71
CA ALA A 66 -10.37 -3.08 16.58
C ALA A 66 -10.56 -2.59 15.13
N ILE A 67 -9.47 -2.34 14.39
CA ILE A 67 -9.57 -1.83 13.01
C ILE A 67 -10.24 -2.86 12.10
N PRO A 68 -9.74 -4.11 11.94
CA PRO A 68 -10.36 -5.05 11.00
C PRO A 68 -11.82 -5.36 11.34
N MET A 69 -12.12 -5.59 12.61
CA MET A 69 -13.49 -5.92 13.06
C MET A 69 -14.43 -4.73 12.90
N GLY A 70 -14.00 -3.53 13.31
CA GLY A 70 -14.80 -2.32 13.21
C GLY A 70 -15.10 -1.94 11.76
N THR A 71 -14.09 -1.97 10.90
CA THR A 71 -14.22 -1.65 9.47
C THR A 71 -15.18 -2.63 8.77
N ILE A 72 -15.01 -3.94 8.94
CA ILE A 72 -15.87 -4.93 8.27
C ILE A 72 -17.31 -4.84 8.77
N MET A 73 -17.53 -4.72 10.08
CA MET A 73 -18.88 -4.59 10.64
C MET A 73 -19.56 -3.31 10.19
N ALA A 74 -18.84 -2.18 10.14
CA ALA A 74 -19.39 -0.92 9.65
C ALA A 74 -19.85 -1.02 8.18
N ILE A 75 -19.02 -1.62 7.32
CA ILE A 75 -19.35 -1.83 5.90
C ILE A 75 -20.58 -2.75 5.75
N LEU A 76 -20.64 -3.85 6.50
CA LEU A 76 -21.77 -4.78 6.43
C LEU A 76 -23.08 -4.13 6.91
N VAL A 77 -23.04 -3.38 8.02
CA VAL A 77 -24.21 -2.66 8.54
C VAL A 77 -24.68 -1.60 7.54
N ALA A 78 -23.76 -0.82 6.97
CA ALA A 78 -24.09 0.18 5.95
C ALA A 78 -24.73 -0.47 4.71
N LEU A 79 -24.16 -1.58 4.24
CA LEU A 79 -24.69 -2.34 3.10
C LEU A 79 -26.13 -2.80 3.35
N VAL A 80 -26.39 -3.41 4.51
CA VAL A 80 -27.74 -3.86 4.89
C VAL A 80 -28.72 -2.69 4.93
N ILE A 81 -28.33 -1.56 5.51
CA ILE A 81 -29.18 -0.36 5.58
C ILE A 81 -29.48 0.18 4.18
N TYR A 82 -28.48 0.31 3.31
CA TYR A 82 -28.69 0.83 1.95
C TYR A 82 -29.57 -0.08 1.09
N VAL A 83 -29.37 -1.39 1.18
CA VAL A 83 -30.22 -2.36 0.47
C VAL A 83 -31.65 -2.30 1.01
N ALA A 84 -31.82 -2.28 2.34
CA ALA A 84 -33.14 -2.20 2.96
C ALA A 84 -33.89 -0.91 2.58
N LEU A 85 -33.22 0.24 2.59
CA LEU A 85 -33.80 1.51 2.13
C LEU A 85 -34.17 1.49 0.65
N THR A 86 -33.35 0.87 -0.19
CA THR A 86 -33.62 0.75 -1.63
C THR A 86 -34.90 -0.04 -1.87
N PHE A 87 -35.03 -1.23 -1.26
CA PHE A 87 -36.27 -2.01 -1.36
C PHE A 87 -37.46 -1.25 -0.78
N PHE A 88 -37.28 -0.60 0.37
CA PHE A 88 -38.34 0.19 0.98
C PHE A 88 -38.86 1.27 0.03
N PHE A 89 -38.00 2.08 -0.59
CA PHE A 89 -38.44 3.14 -1.50
C PHE A 89 -39.16 2.61 -2.75
N VAL A 90 -38.70 1.49 -3.32
CA VAL A 90 -39.35 0.88 -4.50
C VAL A 90 -40.82 0.50 -4.23
N TYR A 91 -41.18 0.14 -2.99
CA TYR A 91 -42.55 -0.25 -2.63
C TYR A 91 -43.39 0.88 -2.02
N THR A 92 -42.77 1.97 -1.57
CA THR A 92 -43.44 2.96 -0.71
C THR A 92 -43.55 4.35 -1.32
N VAL A 93 -42.70 4.67 -2.30
CA VAL A 93 -42.61 5.99 -2.91
C VAL A 93 -42.66 5.88 -4.43
N ASP A 94 -43.52 6.70 -5.03
CA ASP A 94 -43.57 6.87 -6.48
C ASP A 94 -42.24 7.39 -7.02
N GLY A 95 -41.73 6.75 -8.07
CA GLY A 95 -40.42 7.06 -8.60
C GLY A 95 -40.30 8.46 -9.19
N ASP A 96 -41.37 9.04 -9.72
CA ASP A 96 -41.34 10.42 -10.22
C ASP A 96 -41.05 11.40 -9.08
N LYS A 97 -41.54 11.10 -7.86
CA LYS A 97 -41.22 11.89 -6.66
C LYS A 97 -39.80 11.64 -6.17
N LEU A 98 -39.29 10.42 -6.27
CA LEU A 98 -37.88 10.12 -5.93
C LEU A 98 -36.90 10.90 -6.82
N VAL A 99 -37.25 11.14 -8.09
CA VAL A 99 -36.41 11.89 -9.03
C VAL A 99 -36.53 13.40 -8.83
N ASN A 100 -37.74 13.91 -8.60
CA ASN A 100 -38.01 15.35 -8.69
C ASN A 100 -38.17 16.06 -7.34
N ASP A 101 -38.35 15.34 -6.22
CA ASP A 101 -38.52 15.93 -4.89
C ASP A 101 -37.31 15.64 -3.97
N PRO A 102 -36.39 16.62 -3.77
CA PRO A 102 -35.28 16.48 -2.84
C PRO A 102 -35.72 16.28 -1.38
N ASN A 103 -36.95 16.64 -1.04
CA ASN A 103 -37.49 16.56 0.32
C ASN A 103 -38.29 15.27 0.57
N VAL A 104 -38.27 14.31 -0.36
CA VAL A 104 -39.07 13.09 -0.27
C VAL A 104 -38.85 12.32 1.05
N LEU A 105 -37.61 12.31 1.56
CA LEU A 105 -37.26 11.68 2.84
C LEU A 105 -37.95 12.35 4.04
N PHE A 106 -38.13 13.66 4.01
CA PHE A 106 -38.84 14.39 5.07
C PHE A 106 -40.34 14.16 4.97
N ASN A 107 -40.87 14.07 3.75
CA ASN A 107 -42.30 13.91 3.48
C ASN A 107 -42.84 12.51 3.85
N ILE A 108 -42.00 11.48 3.75
CA ILE A 108 -42.40 10.11 4.15
C ILE A 108 -42.26 9.84 5.64
N ALA A 109 -41.41 10.57 6.34
CA ALA A 109 -41.03 10.25 7.71
C ALA A 109 -42.19 10.43 8.70
N LEU A 110 -42.26 9.55 9.70
CA LEU A 110 -43.22 9.64 10.80
C LEU A 110 -43.04 10.94 11.60
N VAL A 111 -41.78 11.29 11.85
CA VAL A 111 -41.34 12.52 12.52
C VAL A 111 -40.24 13.16 11.65
N PRO A 112 -40.57 14.12 10.78
CA PRO A 112 -39.61 14.76 9.87
C PRO A 112 -38.42 15.44 10.58
N GLN A 113 -38.64 15.96 11.79
CA GLN A 113 -37.62 16.60 12.61
C GLN A 113 -36.49 15.63 13.00
N LEU A 114 -36.81 14.34 13.14
CA LEU A 114 -35.84 13.28 13.43
C LEU A 114 -34.93 13.02 12.23
N VAL A 115 -35.49 13.07 11.02
CA VAL A 115 -34.71 12.97 9.78
C VAL A 115 -33.77 14.15 9.64
N MET A 116 -34.26 15.37 9.89
CA MET A 116 -33.42 16.58 9.87
C MET A 116 -32.28 16.51 10.89
N ALA A 117 -32.57 16.09 12.13
CA ALA A 117 -31.55 15.89 13.14
C ALA A 117 -30.52 14.80 12.73
N GLY A 118 -30.98 13.72 12.09
CA GLY A 118 -30.13 12.67 11.55
C GLY A 118 -29.21 13.16 10.43
N VAL A 119 -29.74 13.91 9.46
CA VAL A 119 -28.97 14.49 8.34
C VAL A 119 -27.92 15.48 8.87
N LEU A 120 -28.30 16.38 9.78
CA LEU A 120 -27.36 17.32 10.40
C LEU A 120 -26.30 16.60 11.24
N GLY A 121 -26.70 15.61 12.02
CA GLY A 121 -25.77 14.80 12.83
C GLY A 121 -24.75 14.05 11.97
N ALA A 122 -25.21 13.41 10.89
CA ALA A 122 -24.35 12.66 9.98
C ALA A 122 -23.38 13.57 9.21
N THR A 123 -23.87 14.68 8.66
CA THR A 123 -23.04 15.62 7.88
C THR A 123 -21.98 16.30 8.76
N LEU A 124 -22.36 16.82 9.93
CA LEU A 124 -21.42 17.43 10.87
C LEU A 124 -20.40 16.42 11.40
N SER A 125 -20.81 15.19 11.71
CA SER A 125 -19.90 14.15 12.18
C SER A 125 -18.85 13.78 11.12
N SER A 126 -19.25 13.57 9.87
CA SER A 126 -18.31 13.27 8.78
C SER A 126 -17.40 14.45 8.46
N ALA A 127 -17.91 15.68 8.50
CA ALA A 127 -17.11 16.89 8.31
C ALA A 127 -16.04 17.03 9.40
N LEU A 128 -16.42 16.87 10.68
CA LEU A 128 -15.49 16.92 11.80
C LEU A 128 -14.42 15.81 11.70
N GLY A 129 -14.81 14.59 11.36
CA GLY A 129 -13.87 13.48 11.15
C GLY A 129 -12.83 13.81 10.08
N SER A 130 -13.25 14.40 8.96
CA SER A 130 -12.37 14.78 7.86
C SER A 130 -11.43 15.94 8.21
N ILE A 131 -11.94 16.96 8.91
CA ILE A 131 -11.17 18.11 9.38
C ILE A 131 -10.09 17.70 10.40
N LEU A 132 -10.33 16.65 11.19
CA LEU A 132 -9.34 16.14 12.14
C LEU A 132 -8.37 15.13 11.51
N GLY A 133 -8.83 14.32 10.55
CA GLY A 133 -8.04 13.27 9.92
C GLY A 133 -7.04 13.79 8.88
N ALA A 134 -7.50 14.60 7.92
CA ALA A 134 -6.67 15.04 6.79
C ALA A 134 -5.40 15.80 7.21
N PRO A 135 -5.45 16.75 8.17
CA PRO A 135 -4.25 17.46 8.63
C PRO A 135 -3.22 16.55 9.30
N ARG A 136 -3.68 15.53 10.04
CA ARG A 136 -2.80 14.57 10.73
C ARG A 136 -2.08 13.67 9.72
N ILE A 137 -2.77 13.22 8.67
CA ILE A 137 -2.14 12.48 7.56
C ILE A 137 -1.09 13.37 6.88
N LEU A 138 -1.45 14.61 6.54
CA LEU A 138 -0.53 15.54 5.90
C LEU A 138 0.69 15.88 6.78
N GLN A 139 0.49 16.00 8.10
CA GLN A 139 1.55 16.18 9.08
C GLN A 139 2.51 14.99 9.12
N ALA A 140 1.99 13.76 9.13
CA ALA A 140 2.79 12.54 9.13
C ALA A 140 3.66 12.45 7.86
N VAL A 141 3.05 12.68 6.70
CA VAL A 141 3.76 12.70 5.40
C VAL A 141 4.84 13.80 5.36
N ALA A 142 4.61 14.95 6.01
CA ALA A 142 5.61 16.01 6.12
C ALA A 142 6.76 15.65 7.07
N ASN A 143 6.47 14.93 8.16
CA ASN A 143 7.48 14.43 9.10
C ASN A 143 8.39 13.37 8.46
N ASP A 144 7.86 12.57 7.53
CA ASP A 144 8.61 11.62 6.70
C ASP A 144 9.42 12.31 5.58
N ARG A 145 9.49 13.65 5.61
CA ARG A 145 10.17 14.51 4.61
C ARG A 145 9.62 14.31 3.19
N ILE A 146 8.40 13.82 3.02
CA ILE A 146 7.77 13.66 1.70
C ILE A 146 7.09 14.98 1.30
N ALA A 147 6.30 15.56 2.20
CA ALA A 147 5.66 16.86 2.02
C ALA A 147 6.51 18.02 2.60
N PRO A 148 6.22 19.29 2.27
CA PRO A 148 6.93 20.44 2.82
C PRO A 148 6.99 20.46 4.35
N ALA A 149 8.18 20.67 4.91
CA ALA A 149 8.45 20.56 6.35
C ALA A 149 7.57 21.49 7.22
N PHE A 150 7.14 22.63 6.69
CA PHE A 150 6.28 23.56 7.43
C PHE A 150 4.90 22.97 7.78
N LEU A 151 4.40 22.00 7.00
CA LEU A 151 3.13 21.31 7.27
C LEU A 151 3.25 20.29 8.42
N GLY A 152 4.46 19.80 8.69
CA GLY A 152 4.75 18.84 9.76
C GLY A 152 4.81 19.47 11.16
N LYS A 153 4.92 20.81 11.25
CA LYS A 153 5.10 21.53 12.51
C LYS A 153 3.87 21.37 13.42
N GLY A 154 4.04 20.61 14.51
CA GLY A 154 3.03 20.46 15.57
C GLY A 154 3.15 21.56 16.62
N PHE A 155 2.01 21.96 17.20
CA PHE A 155 1.92 22.99 18.22
C PHE A 155 1.25 22.46 19.50
N GLY A 156 1.72 22.91 20.67
CA GLY A 156 1.18 22.55 21.98
C GLY A 156 1.51 21.12 22.44
N ALA A 157 0.91 20.69 23.56
CA ALA A 157 1.16 19.38 24.16
C ALA A 157 0.74 18.21 23.26
N SER A 158 -0.34 18.38 22.48
CA SER A 158 -0.90 17.36 21.58
C SER A 158 -0.31 17.38 20.16
N LYS A 159 0.73 18.20 19.91
CA LYS A 159 1.38 18.35 18.58
C LYS A 159 0.41 18.64 17.44
N GLU A 160 -0.57 19.53 17.65
CA GLU A 160 -1.60 19.81 16.65
C GLU A 160 -1.02 20.45 15.37
N PRO A 161 -1.36 19.93 14.18
CA PRO A 161 -0.84 20.42 12.89
C PRO A 161 -1.58 21.67 12.40
N ARG A 162 -1.37 22.82 13.03
CA ARG A 162 -2.08 24.07 12.66
C ARG A 162 -1.88 24.47 11.20
N ASN A 163 -0.65 24.35 10.68
CA ASN A 163 -0.34 24.72 9.30
C ASN A 163 -1.03 23.77 8.29
N ALA A 164 -1.03 22.47 8.57
CA ALA A 164 -1.71 21.49 7.75
C ALA A 164 -3.24 21.66 7.83
N LEU A 165 -3.78 22.02 9.00
CA LEU A 165 -5.20 22.34 9.18
C LEU A 165 -5.63 23.52 8.31
N ILE A 166 -4.90 24.65 8.37
CA ILE A 166 -5.19 25.82 7.53
C ILE A 166 -5.12 25.45 6.05
N PHE A 167 -4.11 24.68 5.64
CA PHE A 167 -3.97 24.24 4.25
C PHE A 167 -5.17 23.39 3.80
N THR A 168 -5.59 22.40 4.59
CA THR A 168 -6.77 21.59 4.27
C THR A 168 -8.06 22.40 4.27
N TYR A 169 -8.19 23.39 5.17
CA TYR A 169 -9.34 24.29 5.22
C TYR A 169 -9.47 25.12 3.93
N LEU A 170 -8.35 25.66 3.41
CA LEU A 170 -8.36 26.41 2.15
C LEU A 170 -8.81 25.53 0.96
N ILE A 171 -8.37 24.27 0.91
CA ILE A 171 -8.81 23.31 -0.12
C ILE A 171 -10.31 23.01 0.04
N ALA A 172 -10.77 22.76 1.25
CA ALA A 172 -12.19 22.52 1.52
C ALA A 172 -13.05 23.73 1.14
N GLN A 173 -12.59 24.94 1.42
CA GLN A 173 -13.27 26.17 1.06
C GLN A 173 -13.38 26.34 -0.46
N ALA A 174 -12.33 26.00 -1.22
CA ALA A 174 -12.39 26.00 -2.69
C ALA A 174 -13.47 25.03 -3.20
N GLY A 175 -13.61 23.85 -2.58
CA GLY A 175 -14.68 22.91 -2.90
C GLY A 175 -16.08 23.46 -2.59
N ILE A 176 -16.26 24.10 -1.43
CA ILE A 176 -17.54 24.72 -1.03
C ILE A 176 -17.96 25.82 -2.02
N LEU A 177 -17.00 26.60 -2.53
CA LEU A 177 -17.27 27.68 -3.49
C LEU A 177 -17.80 27.19 -4.86
N ILE A 178 -17.62 25.91 -5.21
CA ILE A 178 -18.18 25.34 -6.44
C ILE A 178 -19.72 25.31 -6.37
N GLY A 179 -20.30 25.11 -5.19
CA GLY A 179 -21.76 25.16 -4.98
C GLY A 179 -22.58 24.03 -5.63
N GLU A 180 -21.93 23.01 -6.20
CA GLU A 180 -22.58 21.92 -6.94
C GLU A 180 -22.18 20.56 -6.35
N LEU A 181 -23.09 19.95 -5.58
CA LEU A 181 -22.81 18.73 -4.81
C LEU A 181 -22.44 17.53 -5.71
N ASN A 182 -23.09 17.38 -6.87
CA ASN A 182 -22.86 16.23 -7.75
C ASN A 182 -21.51 16.36 -8.47
N ALA A 183 -21.04 17.57 -8.79
CA ALA A 183 -19.65 17.79 -9.22
C ALA A 183 -18.66 17.37 -8.15
N ILE A 184 -18.83 17.85 -6.91
CA ILE A 184 -17.91 17.53 -5.81
C ILE A 184 -17.88 16.03 -5.55
N ALA A 185 -19.05 15.38 -5.52
CA ALA A 185 -19.16 13.93 -5.33
C ALA A 185 -18.38 13.15 -6.40
N ARG A 186 -18.52 13.53 -7.68
CA ARG A 186 -17.77 12.91 -8.79
C ARG A 186 -16.26 13.06 -8.62
N VAL A 187 -15.79 14.25 -8.28
CA VAL A 187 -14.36 14.52 -8.05
C VAL A 187 -13.83 13.69 -6.89
N VAL A 188 -14.55 13.65 -5.77
CA VAL A 188 -14.17 12.87 -4.58
C VAL A 188 -14.09 11.37 -4.90
N THR A 189 -15.03 10.84 -5.69
CA THR A 189 -15.03 9.44 -6.13
C THR A 189 -13.76 9.06 -6.89
N ILE A 190 -13.29 9.92 -7.79
CA ILE A 190 -12.06 9.69 -8.55
C ILE A 190 -10.87 9.51 -7.59
N PHE A 191 -10.68 10.43 -6.63
CA PHE A 191 -9.58 10.34 -5.67
C PHE A 191 -9.63 9.09 -4.79
N PHE A 192 -10.81 8.70 -4.31
CA PHE A 192 -10.95 7.49 -3.48
C PHE A 192 -10.71 6.21 -4.29
N ILE A 193 -11.21 6.09 -5.52
CA ILE A 193 -10.98 4.89 -6.35
C ILE A 193 -9.50 4.74 -6.69
N ILE A 194 -8.78 5.83 -6.98
CA ILE A 194 -7.32 5.78 -7.19
C ILE A 194 -6.63 5.24 -5.94
N THR A 195 -7.00 5.77 -4.76
CA THR A 195 -6.41 5.40 -3.48
C THR A 195 -6.68 3.91 -3.18
N TYR A 196 -7.91 3.44 -3.33
CA TYR A 196 -8.29 2.05 -3.09
C TYR A 196 -7.66 1.09 -4.11
N GLY A 197 -7.52 1.51 -5.37
CA GLY A 197 -6.79 0.76 -6.39
C GLY A 197 -5.32 0.59 -6.00
N PHE A 198 -4.67 1.67 -5.58
CA PHE A 198 -3.27 1.65 -5.16
C PHE A 198 -3.04 0.82 -3.88
N LEU A 199 -3.93 0.92 -2.89
CA LEU A 199 -3.89 0.09 -1.68
C LEU A 199 -3.94 -1.41 -2.01
N ASN A 200 -4.83 -1.80 -2.93
CA ASN A 200 -4.96 -3.19 -3.36
C ASN A 200 -3.73 -3.69 -4.15
N ILE A 201 -3.19 -2.86 -5.04
CA ILE A 201 -1.96 -3.19 -5.78
C ILE A 201 -0.80 -3.37 -4.80
N THR A 202 -0.64 -2.44 -3.86
CA THR A 202 0.43 -2.46 -2.86
C THR A 202 0.35 -3.71 -1.98
N TYR A 203 -0.84 -4.05 -1.46
CA TYR A 203 -1.03 -5.28 -0.69
C TYR A 203 -0.66 -6.53 -1.49
N THR A 204 -1.07 -6.59 -2.77
CA THR A 204 -0.77 -7.74 -3.64
C THR A 204 0.74 -7.90 -3.85
N ILE A 205 1.47 -6.81 -4.08
CA ILE A 205 2.92 -6.82 -4.27
C ILE A 205 3.64 -7.21 -2.98
N GLU A 206 3.31 -6.56 -1.85
CA GLU A 206 3.97 -6.80 -0.57
C GLU A 206 3.72 -8.23 -0.06
N SER A 207 2.48 -8.73 -0.16
CA SER A 207 2.13 -10.08 0.27
C SER A 207 2.74 -11.20 -0.58
N TRP A 208 3.16 -10.90 -1.81
CA TRP A 208 3.85 -11.85 -2.67
C TRP A 208 5.37 -11.82 -2.44
N ALA A 209 5.92 -10.63 -2.24
CA ALA A 209 7.33 -10.39 -2.51
C ALA A 209 8.15 -9.98 -1.29
N SER A 210 7.52 -9.43 -0.25
CA SER A 210 8.20 -9.00 0.97
C SER A 210 8.30 -10.12 2.00
N SER A 211 9.51 -10.35 2.54
CA SER A 211 9.76 -11.28 3.64
C SER A 211 9.26 -10.77 4.99
N ASP A 212 9.17 -9.44 5.11
CA ASP A 212 8.92 -8.73 6.36
C ASP A 212 7.42 -8.48 6.54
N PHE A 213 6.66 -8.51 5.44
CA PHE A 213 5.22 -8.38 5.46
C PHE A 213 4.53 -9.64 6.01
N ARG A 214 4.24 -9.63 7.32
CA ARG A 214 3.54 -10.71 8.03
C ARG A 214 2.20 -10.19 8.59
N PRO A 215 1.16 -10.07 7.76
CA PRO A 215 -0.10 -9.48 8.17
C PRO A 215 -0.76 -10.35 9.25
N SER A 216 -1.24 -9.70 10.29
CA SER A 216 -1.94 -10.38 11.38
C SER A 216 -3.33 -10.88 10.98
N PHE A 217 -4.02 -10.09 10.15
CA PHE A 217 -5.25 -10.48 9.49
C PHE A 217 -4.92 -11.01 8.09
N LYS A 218 -5.09 -12.32 7.89
CA LYS A 218 -4.74 -12.99 6.63
C LYS A 218 -5.92 -12.96 5.67
N ILE A 219 -5.76 -12.27 4.55
CA ILE A 219 -6.71 -12.28 3.44
C ILE A 219 -6.10 -12.98 2.23
N PRO A 220 -6.88 -13.72 1.44
CA PRO A 220 -6.39 -14.29 0.19
C PRO A 220 -5.98 -13.18 -0.79
N ARG A 221 -4.82 -13.33 -1.43
CA ARG A 221 -4.30 -12.36 -2.42
C ARG A 221 -5.27 -12.08 -3.57
N VAL A 222 -6.06 -13.08 -3.93
CA VAL A 222 -7.09 -12.99 -4.97
C VAL A 222 -8.10 -11.87 -4.70
N VAL A 223 -8.48 -11.67 -3.43
CA VAL A 223 -9.43 -10.59 -3.05
C VAL A 223 -8.88 -9.23 -3.41
N SER A 224 -7.59 -9.00 -3.15
CA SER A 224 -6.94 -7.72 -3.43
C SER A 224 -6.71 -7.52 -4.93
N ILE A 225 -6.37 -8.58 -5.67
CA ILE A 225 -6.27 -8.53 -7.15
C ILE A 225 -7.61 -8.15 -7.78
N ILE A 226 -8.70 -8.79 -7.34
CA ILE A 226 -10.06 -8.46 -7.82
C ILE A 226 -10.40 -7.00 -7.48
N GLY A 227 -10.08 -6.55 -6.27
CA GLY A 227 -10.28 -5.15 -5.85
C GLY A 227 -9.51 -4.15 -6.72
N ALA A 228 -8.24 -4.43 -7.01
CA ALA A 228 -7.42 -3.59 -7.89
C ALA A 228 -8.00 -3.53 -9.31
N LEU A 229 -8.36 -4.67 -9.89
CA LEU A 229 -8.97 -4.75 -11.22
C LEU A 229 -10.30 -4.00 -11.28
N ALA A 230 -11.15 -4.16 -10.27
CA ALA A 230 -12.41 -3.44 -10.18
C ALA A 230 -12.20 -1.92 -10.13
N CYS A 231 -11.22 -1.43 -9.34
CA CYS A 231 -10.90 0.00 -9.29
C CYS A 231 -10.40 0.53 -10.64
N ILE A 232 -9.55 -0.23 -11.35
CA ILE A 232 -9.06 0.15 -12.68
C ILE A 232 -10.22 0.21 -13.68
N ILE A 233 -11.08 -0.82 -13.72
CA ILE A 233 -12.23 -0.86 -14.62
C ILE A 233 -13.18 0.32 -14.33
N LEU A 234 -13.50 0.57 -13.06
CA LEU A 234 -14.35 1.70 -12.69
C LEU A 234 -13.73 3.04 -13.08
N MET A 235 -12.42 3.19 -12.94
CA MET A 235 -11.75 4.42 -13.37
C MET A 235 -11.82 4.61 -14.89
N ILE A 236 -11.63 3.55 -15.68
CA ILE A 236 -11.78 3.61 -17.15
C ILE A 236 -13.20 4.05 -17.53
N LEU A 237 -14.21 3.55 -16.83
CA LEU A 237 -15.61 3.88 -17.08
C LEU A 237 -15.97 5.30 -16.65
N LEU A 238 -15.35 5.80 -15.56
CA LEU A 238 -15.61 7.14 -15.03
C LEU A 238 -14.89 8.22 -15.84
N ASP A 239 -13.56 8.11 -15.96
CA ASP A 239 -12.72 9.09 -16.61
C ASP A 239 -11.33 8.49 -16.93
N ILE A 240 -11.13 8.17 -18.21
CA ILE A 240 -9.85 7.64 -18.71
C ILE A 240 -8.70 8.65 -18.61
N MET A 241 -9.00 9.96 -18.68
CA MET A 241 -7.97 11.00 -18.54
C MET A 241 -7.52 11.07 -17.08
N ALA A 242 -8.46 11.00 -16.13
CA ALA A 242 -8.13 10.94 -14.71
C ALA A 242 -7.28 9.70 -14.37
N LEU A 243 -7.56 8.54 -14.98
CA LEU A 243 -6.70 7.35 -14.85
C LEU A 243 -5.27 7.62 -15.32
N GLY A 244 -5.12 8.23 -16.50
CA GLY A 244 -3.82 8.58 -17.06
C GLY A 244 -3.05 9.54 -16.15
N ILE A 245 -3.71 10.60 -15.68
CA ILE A 245 -3.13 11.59 -14.76
C ILE A 245 -2.71 10.90 -13.45
N ALA A 246 -3.56 10.05 -12.87
CA ALA A 246 -3.28 9.31 -11.65
C ALA A 246 -2.06 8.39 -11.81
N ALA A 247 -1.98 7.65 -12.91
CA ALA A 247 -0.84 6.79 -13.21
C ALA A 247 0.46 7.61 -13.33
N VAL A 248 0.42 8.74 -14.04
CA VAL A 248 1.57 9.65 -14.16
C VAL A 248 1.98 10.22 -12.81
N LEU A 249 1.02 10.66 -11.99
CA LEU A 249 1.27 11.17 -10.64
C LEU A 249 1.93 10.11 -9.74
N LEU A 250 1.39 8.88 -9.72
CA LEU A 250 1.93 7.78 -8.91
C LEU A 250 3.34 7.39 -9.35
N VAL A 251 3.58 7.25 -10.66
CA VAL A 251 4.91 6.95 -11.20
C VAL A 251 5.88 8.10 -10.89
N SER A 252 5.46 9.35 -11.05
CA SER A 252 6.30 10.52 -10.76
C SER A 252 6.64 10.61 -9.27
N LEU A 253 5.68 10.39 -8.39
CA LEU A 253 5.89 10.35 -6.95
C LEU A 253 6.84 9.21 -6.57
N PHE A 254 6.64 8.01 -7.13
CA PHE A 254 7.52 6.87 -6.90
C PHE A 254 8.97 7.16 -7.33
N LEU A 255 9.17 7.74 -8.52
CA LEU A 255 10.49 8.12 -9.02
C LEU A 255 11.13 9.25 -8.18
N TYR A 256 10.33 10.22 -7.73
CA TYR A 256 10.76 11.29 -6.84
C TYR A 256 11.24 10.75 -5.49
N LEU A 257 10.44 9.89 -4.85
CA LEU A 257 10.78 9.25 -3.58
C LEU A 257 12.03 8.37 -3.71
N ARG A 258 12.15 7.63 -4.82
CA ARG A 258 13.34 6.82 -5.12
C ARG A 258 14.60 7.67 -5.20
N LYS A 259 14.53 8.84 -5.86
CA LYS A 259 15.67 9.75 -5.99
C LYS A 259 16.07 10.40 -4.66
N LYS A 260 15.14 10.50 -3.71
CA LYS A 260 15.36 11.18 -2.43
C LYS A 260 16.18 10.34 -1.43
N GLU A 261 16.54 9.08 -1.75
CA GLU A 261 17.26 8.15 -0.86
C GLU A 261 16.82 8.34 0.59
N LEU A 262 15.51 8.24 0.83
CA LEU A 262 15.04 8.12 2.20
C LEU A 262 15.57 6.77 2.67
N ASN A 263 16.73 6.81 3.35
CA ASN A 263 17.24 5.76 4.22
C ASN A 263 16.23 5.54 5.35
N LEU A 264 15.03 5.10 5.00
CA LEU A 264 14.08 4.53 5.92
C LEU A 264 14.76 3.25 6.41
N SER A 265 14.91 3.10 7.73
CA SER A 265 15.57 1.94 8.33
C SER A 265 14.81 0.61 8.11
N SER A 266 13.77 0.62 7.29
CA SER A 266 12.96 -0.52 6.88
C SER A 266 13.51 -1.03 5.54
N GLY A 267 13.91 -2.29 5.49
CA GLY A 267 14.58 -2.92 4.34
C GLY A 267 13.84 -2.74 2.99
N ASP A 268 14.62 -2.71 1.91
CA ASP A 268 14.12 -2.56 0.55
C ASP A 268 13.33 -3.80 0.11
N SER A 269 12.03 -3.64 -0.16
CA SER A 269 11.14 -4.72 -0.60
C SER A 269 11.59 -5.35 -1.91
N ARG A 270 12.36 -4.65 -2.77
CA ARG A 270 12.93 -5.19 -4.01
C ARG A 270 13.91 -6.32 -3.75
N SER A 271 14.78 -6.16 -2.75
CA SER A 271 15.76 -7.20 -2.37
C SER A 271 15.05 -8.48 -1.91
N SER A 272 13.95 -8.32 -1.15
CA SER A 272 13.10 -9.40 -0.69
C SER A 272 12.39 -10.13 -1.82
N VAL A 273 11.93 -9.42 -2.86
CA VAL A 273 11.35 -10.03 -4.07
C VAL A 273 12.35 -10.97 -4.73
N TRP A 274 13.58 -10.48 -4.96
CA TRP A 274 14.64 -11.28 -5.58
C TRP A 274 15.04 -12.47 -4.72
N LEU A 275 15.18 -12.28 -3.41
CA LEU A 275 15.51 -13.36 -2.48
C LEU A 275 14.43 -14.45 -2.48
N SER A 276 13.15 -14.05 -2.51
CA SER A 276 12.00 -14.97 -2.57
C SER A 276 11.97 -15.77 -3.87
N LEU A 277 12.20 -15.09 -5.01
CA LEU A 277 12.31 -15.73 -6.33
C LEU A 277 13.47 -16.72 -6.38
N VAL A 278 14.66 -16.32 -5.90
CA VAL A 278 15.86 -17.18 -5.86
C VAL A 278 15.62 -18.38 -4.94
N LYS A 279 15.09 -18.18 -3.74
CA LYS A 279 14.77 -19.27 -2.81
C LYS A 279 13.80 -20.28 -3.42
N THR A 280 12.73 -19.79 -4.05
CA THR A 280 11.72 -20.63 -4.70
C THR A 280 12.34 -21.39 -5.88
N GLY A 281 13.17 -20.72 -6.68
CA GLY A 281 13.93 -21.32 -7.77
C GLY A 281 14.86 -22.43 -7.29
N LEU A 282 15.65 -22.17 -6.23
CA LEU A 282 16.55 -23.16 -5.62
C LEU A 282 15.80 -24.36 -5.05
N MET A 283 14.68 -24.16 -4.36
CA MET A 283 13.85 -25.27 -3.85
C MET A 283 13.26 -26.11 -5.00
N LYS A 284 12.91 -25.48 -6.12
CA LYS A 284 12.40 -26.18 -7.30
C LYS A 284 13.51 -26.97 -8.00
N LEU A 285 14.73 -26.41 -8.08
CA LEU A 285 15.92 -27.12 -8.55
C LEU A 285 16.30 -28.30 -7.64
N ALA A 286 16.22 -28.12 -6.32
CA ALA A 286 16.56 -29.19 -5.38
C ALA A 286 15.58 -30.38 -5.44
N LYS A 287 14.35 -30.16 -5.93
CA LYS A 287 13.34 -31.20 -6.14
C LYS A 287 13.33 -31.79 -7.55
N SER A 288 13.97 -31.14 -8.53
CA SER A 288 14.03 -31.71 -9.89
C SER A 288 15.00 -32.88 -9.91
N GLU A 289 14.56 -34.01 -10.47
CA GLU A 289 15.45 -35.15 -10.74
C GLU A 289 16.53 -34.74 -11.75
N ASP A 290 17.77 -35.18 -11.52
CA ASP A 290 18.90 -34.90 -12.39
C ASP A 290 18.64 -35.48 -13.79
N ASN A 291 18.24 -34.61 -14.72
CA ASN A 291 18.00 -35.01 -16.09
C ASN A 291 19.34 -35.11 -16.82
N THR A 292 19.87 -36.34 -16.91
CA THR A 292 21.18 -36.66 -17.52
C THR A 292 21.33 -36.23 -18.99
N ARG A 293 20.23 -35.87 -19.66
CA ARG A 293 20.24 -35.40 -21.06
C ARG A 293 20.75 -33.97 -21.25
N ASN A 294 20.67 -33.11 -20.23
CA ASN A 294 21.08 -31.71 -20.33
C ASN A 294 22.18 -31.39 -19.32
N TRP A 295 23.41 -31.76 -19.66
CA TRP A 295 24.59 -31.41 -18.88
C TRP A 295 24.79 -29.88 -18.85
N ARG A 296 25.00 -29.33 -17.65
CA ARG A 296 25.35 -27.91 -17.44
C ARG A 296 26.64 -27.83 -16.64
N PRO A 297 27.68 -27.12 -17.11
CA PRO A 297 28.96 -27.02 -16.41
C PRO A 297 28.83 -26.19 -15.13
N ASN A 298 29.05 -26.81 -13.98
CA ASN A 298 29.21 -26.13 -12.69
C ASN A 298 30.67 -26.32 -12.24
N ILE A 299 31.54 -25.34 -12.51
CA ILE A 299 32.99 -25.48 -12.33
C ILE A 299 33.44 -24.70 -11.10
N ILE A 300 34.17 -25.39 -10.21
CA ILE A 300 34.90 -24.79 -9.10
C ILE A 300 36.39 -24.79 -9.45
N VAL A 301 37.02 -23.62 -9.48
CA VAL A 301 38.44 -23.46 -9.83
C VAL A 301 39.24 -23.00 -8.64
N PHE A 302 40.43 -23.58 -8.46
CA PHE A 302 41.38 -23.21 -7.43
C PHE A 302 42.52 -22.36 -8.02
N SER A 303 42.24 -21.07 -8.30
CA SER A 303 43.22 -20.18 -8.93
C SER A 303 44.25 -19.61 -7.94
N GLY A 304 43.99 -19.72 -6.62
CA GLY A 304 44.80 -19.09 -5.58
C GLY A 304 44.70 -17.57 -5.54
N GLY A 305 43.57 -17.03 -6.04
CA GLY A 305 43.32 -15.62 -6.28
C GLY A 305 43.30 -15.30 -7.77
N VAL A 306 42.43 -14.39 -8.21
CA VAL A 306 42.21 -14.14 -9.65
C VAL A 306 43.47 -13.59 -10.33
N ARG A 307 44.31 -12.88 -9.58
CA ARG A 307 45.57 -12.30 -10.06
C ARG A 307 46.73 -13.29 -10.18
N LYS A 308 46.73 -14.38 -9.41
CA LYS A 308 47.85 -15.35 -9.44
C LYS A 308 47.83 -16.24 -10.67
N ARG A 309 46.63 -16.63 -11.15
CA ARG A 309 46.46 -17.52 -12.30
C ARG A 309 45.30 -17.03 -13.20
N PRO A 310 45.45 -15.88 -13.86
CA PRO A 310 44.37 -15.26 -14.64
C PRO A 310 43.93 -16.14 -15.82
N TYR A 311 44.89 -16.77 -16.52
CA TYR A 311 44.58 -17.64 -17.66
C TYR A 311 43.78 -18.89 -17.27
N LEU A 312 43.97 -19.41 -16.06
CA LEU A 312 43.21 -20.56 -15.56
C LEU A 312 41.76 -20.18 -15.24
N ALA A 313 41.56 -18.99 -14.65
CA ALA A 313 40.22 -18.47 -14.40
C ALA A 313 39.49 -18.17 -15.71
N GLN A 314 40.19 -17.61 -16.70
CA GLN A 314 39.63 -17.30 -18.02
C GLN A 314 39.25 -18.56 -18.80
N LEU A 315 40.12 -19.57 -18.84
CA LEU A 315 39.82 -20.86 -19.48
C LEU A 315 38.56 -21.50 -18.88
N ALA A 316 38.43 -21.45 -17.55
CA ALA A 316 37.26 -22.01 -16.89
C ALA A 316 35.98 -21.22 -17.14
N MET A 317 36.05 -19.89 -17.24
CA MET A 317 34.91 -19.08 -17.69
C MET A 317 34.50 -19.42 -19.12
N ASP A 318 35.47 -19.58 -20.02
CA ASP A 318 35.21 -19.94 -21.42
C ASP A 318 34.58 -21.35 -21.51
N LEU A 319 34.96 -22.27 -20.62
CA LEU A 319 34.40 -23.63 -20.54
C LEU A 319 32.96 -23.66 -19.96
N VAL A 320 32.65 -22.77 -19.00
CA VAL A 320 31.31 -22.63 -18.40
C VAL A 320 30.31 -22.00 -19.37
N GLY A 321 30.79 -21.09 -20.24
CA GLY A 321 29.96 -20.41 -21.21
C GLY A 321 28.84 -19.56 -20.58
N LYS A 322 27.69 -19.45 -21.24
CA LYS A 322 26.59 -18.55 -20.83
C LYS A 322 25.60 -19.15 -19.81
N LEU A 323 25.58 -20.47 -19.65
CA LEU A 323 24.49 -21.19 -18.98
C LEU A 323 24.91 -21.96 -17.73
N GLY A 324 26.22 -22.07 -17.47
CA GLY A 324 26.77 -22.75 -16.31
C GLY A 324 27.14 -21.78 -15.17
N ILE A 325 27.62 -22.34 -14.06
CA ILE A 325 28.05 -21.57 -12.88
C ILE A 325 29.56 -21.71 -12.72
N PHE A 326 30.26 -20.58 -12.64
CA PHE A 326 31.68 -20.50 -12.35
C PHE A 326 31.90 -20.04 -10.89
N THR A 327 32.69 -20.78 -10.12
CA THR A 327 33.09 -20.41 -8.76
C THR A 327 34.60 -20.43 -8.65
N ASN A 328 35.22 -19.28 -8.37
CA ASN A 328 36.65 -19.24 -8.05
C ASN A 328 36.86 -19.38 -6.54
N PHE A 329 37.57 -20.41 -6.13
CA PHE A 329 37.89 -20.70 -4.75
C PHE A 329 39.32 -20.25 -4.43
N GLU A 330 39.45 -19.45 -3.36
CA GLU A 330 40.74 -19.01 -2.86
C GLU A 330 40.92 -19.41 -1.39
N LEU A 331 41.94 -20.23 -1.14
CA LEU A 331 42.37 -20.59 0.20
C LEU A 331 43.47 -19.62 0.66
N VAL A 332 43.20 -18.90 1.75
CA VAL A 332 44.19 -18.04 2.39
C VAL A 332 44.65 -18.71 3.68
N THR A 333 45.84 -19.31 3.67
CA THR A 333 46.48 -19.87 4.86
C THR A 333 47.27 -18.77 5.58
N LYS A 334 46.92 -18.45 6.82
CA LYS A 334 47.82 -17.67 7.68
C LYS A 334 48.98 -18.59 8.10
N ALA A 335 50.21 -18.19 7.82
CA ALA A 335 51.38 -18.90 8.33
C ALA A 335 51.41 -18.82 9.87
N LYS A 336 51.72 -19.94 10.54
CA LYS A 336 52.05 -19.94 11.97
C LYS A 336 53.27 -19.02 12.17
N PRO A 337 53.25 -18.08 13.12
CA PRO A 337 54.41 -17.21 13.36
C PRO A 337 55.61 -18.09 13.75
N SER A 338 56.73 -17.91 13.08
CA SER A 338 57.96 -18.69 13.27
C SER A 338 58.83 -18.17 14.42
N ASN A 339 58.30 -17.34 15.32
CA ASN A 339 59.01 -16.87 16.50
C ASN A 339 58.01 -16.55 17.62
N PRO A 340 58.15 -17.08 18.86
CA PRO A 340 57.26 -16.76 19.97
C PRO A 340 57.38 -15.31 20.48
N ASP A 341 58.52 -14.63 20.24
CA ASP A 341 58.86 -13.36 20.90
C ASP A 341 59.27 -12.22 19.94
N GLY A 342 58.87 -12.30 18.66
CA GLY A 342 59.17 -11.25 17.68
C GLY A 342 58.03 -10.25 17.53
N GLU A 343 58.28 -8.99 17.85
CA GLU A 343 57.35 -7.87 17.67
C GLU A 343 56.73 -7.82 16.27
N MET A 344 55.44 -7.47 16.23
CA MET A 344 54.64 -7.38 15.02
C MET A 344 55.00 -6.17 14.16
N GLU A 345 55.93 -6.30 13.23
CA GLU A 345 55.96 -5.45 12.04
C GLU A 345 55.16 -6.11 10.91
N GLY A 346 53.84 -6.00 11.02
CA GLY A 346 52.98 -6.13 9.86
C GLY A 346 53.13 -4.89 8.99
N LYS A 347 53.68 -5.03 7.78
CA LYS A 347 53.42 -4.05 6.71
C LYS A 347 51.90 -3.97 6.51
N GLN A 348 51.29 -2.99 7.17
CA GLN A 348 49.97 -2.46 6.85
C GLN A 348 50.01 -1.96 5.41
N GLN A 349 49.43 -2.73 4.51
CA GLN A 349 48.83 -2.16 3.33
C GLN A 349 47.49 -1.60 3.81
N GLU A 350 47.29 -0.29 3.61
CA GLU A 350 46.15 0.48 4.09
C GLU A 350 44.81 -0.24 3.83
N PRO A 351 43.97 -0.41 4.85
CA PRO A 351 42.56 -0.69 4.67
C PRO A 351 41.85 0.62 4.29
N ASP A 352 41.18 0.65 3.14
CA ASP A 352 40.18 1.70 2.88
C ASP A 352 39.16 1.71 4.03
N ALA A 353 38.99 2.88 4.61
CA ALA A 353 38.22 3.12 5.82
C ALA A 353 36.76 2.69 5.67
N LEU A 354 36.32 1.81 6.57
CA LEU A 354 35.15 1.96 7.45
C LEU A 354 34.84 0.59 8.10
N MET A 355 35.66 0.25 9.09
CA MET A 355 35.28 -0.67 10.16
C MET A 355 34.22 0.02 11.04
N GLU A 356 33.39 -0.77 11.75
CA GLU A 356 33.11 -0.64 13.21
C GLU A 356 31.65 -0.96 13.63
N ASN A 357 31.56 -1.87 14.63
CA ASN A 357 30.41 -2.35 15.45
C ASN A 357 29.55 -3.51 14.90
N LEU A 358 29.35 -4.70 15.51
CA LEU A 358 29.66 -5.35 16.81
C LEU A 358 29.49 -6.91 16.62
N PRO A 359 29.65 -7.81 17.63
CA PRO A 359 30.29 -9.12 17.54
C PRO A 359 29.34 -10.34 17.41
N ILE A 360 29.93 -11.49 17.05
CA ILE A 360 29.70 -12.89 17.48
C ILE A 360 29.93 -13.88 16.31
N GLY A 361 30.88 -14.81 16.51
CA GLY A 361 30.82 -16.18 15.98
C GLY A 361 31.10 -16.40 14.49
N SER A 362 32.38 -16.55 14.14
CA SER A 362 32.90 -17.14 12.88
C SER A 362 32.23 -16.69 11.57
N THR A 363 32.75 -15.62 10.96
CA THR A 363 32.35 -15.18 9.62
C THR A 363 33.35 -15.65 8.56
N ALA A 364 32.87 -16.45 7.60
CA ALA A 364 33.55 -16.61 6.32
C ALA A 364 33.35 -15.32 5.52
N GLU A 365 34.43 -14.55 5.38
CA GLU A 365 34.42 -13.25 4.71
C GLU A 365 34.42 -13.45 3.19
N THR A 366 33.28 -13.21 2.54
CA THR A 366 33.15 -13.32 1.07
C THR A 366 33.49 -11.97 0.45
N VAL A 367 34.63 -11.88 -0.26
CA VAL A 367 35.06 -10.67 -0.97
C VAL A 367 34.78 -10.84 -2.45
N PHE A 368 33.87 -10.02 -2.99
CA PHE A 368 33.57 -9.98 -4.42
C PHE A 368 34.59 -9.07 -5.12
N GLU A 369 35.49 -9.65 -5.92
CA GLU A 369 36.42 -8.87 -6.77
C GLU A 369 35.87 -8.86 -8.20
N GLN A 370 35.33 -7.72 -8.63
CA GLN A 370 34.78 -7.52 -9.98
C GLN A 370 35.92 -7.15 -10.93
N LEU A 371 36.29 -8.06 -11.83
CA LEU A 371 37.29 -7.79 -12.86
C LEU A 371 36.62 -7.34 -14.14
N ASP A 372 36.86 -6.07 -14.45
CA ASP A 372 36.51 -5.35 -15.66
C ASP A 372 35.00 -5.30 -15.95
N ASN A 373 34.56 -4.21 -16.59
CA ASN A 373 33.15 -3.77 -16.67
C ASN A 373 32.16 -4.71 -17.40
N SER A 374 32.50 -5.98 -17.63
CA SER A 374 31.65 -6.92 -18.39
C SER A 374 31.57 -8.37 -17.89
N LYS A 375 32.38 -8.84 -16.93
CA LYS A 375 32.50 -10.30 -16.68
C LYS A 375 32.30 -10.83 -15.25
N GLY A 376 31.77 -10.03 -14.32
CA GLY A 376 31.05 -10.51 -13.12
C GLY A 376 31.58 -11.77 -12.45
N ILE A 377 32.86 -11.78 -12.04
CA ILE A 377 33.50 -12.93 -11.41
C ILE A 377 33.11 -12.99 -9.93
N ILE A 378 32.56 -14.12 -9.47
CA ILE A 378 32.32 -14.38 -8.05
C ILE A 378 33.50 -15.19 -7.49
N THR A 379 34.32 -14.56 -6.66
CA THR A 379 35.42 -15.22 -5.94
C THR A 379 35.00 -15.45 -4.48
N ARG A 380 35.11 -16.68 -4.00
CA ARG A 380 34.77 -17.05 -2.62
C ARG A 380 36.06 -17.26 -1.83
N LYS A 381 36.36 -16.37 -0.89
CA LYS A 381 37.49 -16.49 0.03
C LYS A 381 37.04 -17.23 1.28
N HIS A 382 37.72 -18.32 1.62
CA HIS A 382 37.50 -19.03 2.88
C HIS A 382 38.75 -18.91 3.76
N LYS A 383 38.62 -18.20 4.88
CA LYS A 383 39.63 -18.18 5.96
C LYS A 383 39.44 -19.43 6.82
N CYS A 384 40.28 -20.45 6.62
CA CYS A 384 40.33 -21.60 7.51
C CYS A 384 41.42 -21.37 8.56
N ASN A 385 41.04 -21.37 9.84
CA ASN A 385 41.97 -21.44 10.96
C ASN A 385 42.17 -22.92 11.32
N ASN A 386 43.43 -23.37 11.38
CA ASN A 386 43.87 -24.74 11.74
C ASN A 386 43.35 -25.86 10.83
N ILE A 387 44.17 -26.22 9.82
CA ILE A 387 44.16 -27.57 9.24
C ILE A 387 45.14 -28.42 10.03
#